data_AF-A0A0B1P001-F1
#
_entry.id   AF-A0A0B1P001-F1
#
_cell.length_a   1.000
_cell.length_b   1.000
_cell.length_c   1.000
_cell.angle_alpha   90.00
_cell.angle_beta   90.00
_cell.angle_gamma   90.00
#
_symmetry.space_group_name_H-M   'P 1'
#
loop_
_entity.id
_entity.type
_entity.pdbx_description
1 polymer ?
#
loop_
_entity_poly.entity_id
_entity_poly.type
_entity_poly.pdbx_seq_one_letter_code
_entity_poly.pdbx_strand_id
1 'polypeptide(L)'
;MNAYIQEKDMSQSEDENPEQEIINEVDALTMEIDKNLSSDLSNPDIFDNYTCPVPAKNGKLHIQNLADNSLSHLLTRSIPQSENFIISGRYSTKIFHGIMLDTGAAKISTAVHKQAQAYTSEFGGDIDTPTIGSLTAHFGIGKSSSLGTLEINFPIEDLIFHVIDAETPFLLCL
;
A
#
# COMPACT_ATOMS: atom_id res chain seq x y z
N MET A 1 -12.25 -55.76 -37.38
CA MET A 1 -13.52 -55.43 -36.71
C MET A 1 -13.49 -56.10 -35.35
N ASN A 2 -13.27 -55.32 -34.30
CA ASN A 2 -13.50 -55.60 -32.88
C ASN A 2 -13.23 -54.27 -32.17
N ALA A 3 -14.28 -53.48 -31.96
CA ALA A 3 -14.20 -52.24 -31.21
C ALA A 3 -14.55 -52.54 -29.75
N TYR A 4 -13.62 -52.28 -28.84
CA TYR A 4 -13.83 -52.35 -27.41
C TYR A 4 -14.29 -50.97 -26.93
N ILE A 5 -15.36 -50.94 -26.14
CA ILE A 5 -15.98 -49.76 -25.56
C ILE A 5 -15.03 -49.21 -24.49
N GLN A 6 -14.65 -47.94 -24.58
CA GLN A 6 -14.12 -47.20 -23.43
C GLN A 6 -15.28 -46.44 -22.79
N GLU A 7 -15.48 -46.74 -21.51
CA GLU A 7 -16.49 -46.15 -20.66
C GLU A 7 -16.24 -44.65 -20.48
N LYS A 8 -17.36 -43.93 -20.42
CA LYS A 8 -17.46 -42.50 -20.25
C LYS A 8 -17.25 -42.21 -18.76
N ASP A 9 -16.06 -41.72 -18.38
CA ASP A 9 -15.89 -41.09 -17.08
C ASP A 9 -16.78 -39.84 -17.05
N MET A 10 -17.82 -39.90 -16.23
CA MET A 10 -18.56 -38.73 -15.81
C MET A 10 -17.58 -37.77 -15.15
N SER A 11 -17.26 -36.66 -15.82
CA SER A 11 -16.78 -35.47 -15.13
C SER A 11 -17.88 -35.08 -14.13
N GLN A 12 -17.66 -35.39 -12.85
CA GLN A 12 -18.39 -34.76 -11.77
C GLN A 12 -18.13 -33.26 -11.92
N SER A 13 -19.17 -32.52 -12.27
CA SER A 13 -19.18 -31.08 -12.07
C SER A 13 -19.00 -30.86 -10.57
N GLU A 14 -17.86 -30.30 -10.19
CA GLU A 14 -17.72 -29.66 -8.89
C GLU A 14 -18.72 -28.50 -8.89
N ASP A 15 -19.94 -28.77 -8.43
CA ASP A 15 -20.86 -27.72 -8.03
C ASP A 15 -20.20 -27.03 -6.84
N GLU A 16 -19.50 -25.92 -7.12
CA GLU A 16 -18.96 -25.01 -6.12
C GLU A 16 -20.11 -24.60 -5.20
N ASN A 17 -20.16 -25.17 -4.01
CA ASN A 17 -21.14 -24.80 -3.01
C ASN A 17 -20.80 -23.37 -2.54
N PRO A 18 -21.64 -22.36 -2.82
CA PRO A 18 -21.35 -20.98 -2.45
C PRO A 18 -21.19 -20.79 -0.93
N GLU A 19 -21.77 -21.68 -0.13
CA GLU A 19 -21.56 -21.67 1.33
C GLU A 19 -20.12 -22.07 1.71
N GLN A 20 -19.51 -23.00 0.96
CA GLN A 20 -18.14 -23.45 1.21
C GLN A 20 -17.10 -22.40 0.81
N GLU A 21 -17.38 -21.64 -0.26
CA GLU A 21 -16.55 -20.51 -0.68
C GLU A 21 -16.53 -19.41 0.41
N ILE A 22 -17.70 -19.05 0.94
CA ILE A 22 -17.81 -18.05 2.02
C ILE A 22 -17.09 -18.52 3.29
N ILE A 23 -17.23 -19.79 3.67
CA ILE A 23 -16.54 -20.35 4.85
C ILE A 23 -15.01 -20.25 4.68
N ASN A 24 -14.50 -20.60 3.50
CA ASN A 24 -13.07 -20.52 3.22
C ASN A 24 -12.55 -19.07 3.23
N GLU A 25 -13.33 -18.11 2.73
CA GLU A 25 -13.01 -16.67 2.78
C GLU A 25 -12.99 -16.13 4.21
N VAL A 26 -13.96 -16.54 5.04
CA VAL A 26 -14.01 -16.17 6.46
C VAL A 26 -12.83 -16.77 7.22
N ASP A 27 -12.54 -18.06 7.03
CA ASP A 27 -11.42 -18.73 7.70
C ASP A 27 -10.07 -18.08 7.37
N ALA A 28 -9.85 -17.68 6.11
CA ALA A 28 -8.64 -16.96 5.69
C ALA A 28 -8.44 -15.63 6.45
N LEU A 29 -9.51 -14.89 6.72
CA LEU A 29 -9.47 -13.65 7.50
C LEU A 29 -9.17 -13.88 8.99
N THR A 30 -9.76 -14.91 9.57
CA THR A 30 -9.59 -15.22 11.00
C THR A 30 -8.20 -15.75 11.33
N MET A 31 -7.59 -16.52 10.42
CA MET A 31 -6.23 -17.07 10.59
C MET A 31 -5.14 -15.99 10.65
N GLU A 32 -5.37 -14.81 10.06
CA GLU A 32 -4.40 -13.70 10.07
C GLU A 32 -4.41 -12.92 11.39
N ILE A 33 -5.56 -12.88 12.08
CA ILE A 33 -5.73 -12.16 13.36
C ILE A 33 -5.05 -12.92 14.50
N ASP A 34 -5.24 -14.23 14.59
CA ASP A 34 -4.72 -15.05 15.69
C ASP A 34 -3.19 -15.11 15.72
N LYS A 35 -2.54 -15.04 14.55
CA LYS A 35 -1.07 -15.04 14.43
C LYS A 35 -0.42 -13.73 14.92
N ASN A 36 -1.14 -12.61 14.83
CA ASN A 36 -0.66 -11.29 15.26
C ASN A 36 -0.98 -10.96 16.73
N LEU A 37 -1.77 -11.81 17.40
CA LEU A 37 -2.16 -11.60 18.80
C LEU A 37 -1.21 -12.27 19.81
N SER A 38 -0.28 -13.13 19.36
CA SER A 38 0.63 -13.84 20.25
C SER A 38 1.95 -13.08 20.48
N SER A 39 2.05 -12.55 21.70
CA SER A 39 3.26 -12.29 22.50
C SER A 39 4.27 -11.27 21.97
N ASP A 40 4.02 -9.98 22.22
CA ASP A 40 4.85 -9.14 23.12
C ASP A 40 4.20 -7.74 23.24
N LEU A 41 3.28 -7.55 24.18
CA LEU A 41 2.80 -6.22 24.58
C LEU A 41 3.25 -5.98 26.02
N SER A 42 4.56 -5.87 26.21
CA SER A 42 5.09 -5.07 27.31
C SER A 42 4.60 -3.63 27.07
N ASN A 43 3.52 -3.27 27.77
CA ASN A 43 2.74 -2.03 27.65
C ASN A 43 3.44 -0.88 26.91
N PRO A 44 2.96 -0.47 25.71
CA PRO A 44 3.36 0.81 25.20
C PRO A 44 2.10 1.67 24.96
N ASP A 45 2.07 2.87 25.55
CA ASP A 45 1.08 3.90 25.20
C ASP A 45 1.17 4.32 23.71
N ILE A 46 2.17 3.78 23.00
CA ILE A 46 2.62 4.12 21.65
C ILE A 46 2.82 2.83 20.84
N PHE A 47 2.36 2.83 19.61
CA PHE A 47 2.63 1.87 18.55
C PHE A 47 3.64 2.51 17.61
N ASP A 48 4.82 1.92 17.47
CA ASP A 48 5.84 2.43 16.56
C ASP A 48 5.43 2.09 15.12
N ASN A 49 5.12 3.12 14.32
CA ASN A 49 5.02 2.98 12.87
C ASN A 49 6.29 3.54 12.21
N TYR A 50 6.53 3.20 10.95
CA TYR A 50 7.73 3.59 10.20
C TYR A 50 7.95 5.11 10.03
N THR A 51 6.95 5.93 10.34
CA THR A 51 6.96 7.38 10.13
C THR A 51 6.88 8.20 11.42
N CYS A 52 6.25 7.69 12.48
CA CYS A 52 6.18 8.28 13.80
C CYS A 52 5.54 7.33 14.85
N PRO A 53 5.81 7.58 16.15
CA PRO A 53 5.02 7.04 17.27
C PRO A 53 3.51 7.34 17.12
N VAL A 54 2.66 6.32 17.05
CA VAL A 54 1.20 6.46 17.05
C VAL A 54 0.65 6.08 18.41
N PRO A 55 -0.26 6.83 19.05
CA PRO A 55 -0.88 6.38 20.30
C PRO A 55 -1.51 4.98 20.13
N ALA A 56 -1.27 4.05 21.06
CA ALA A 56 -1.74 2.67 20.94
C ALA A 56 -3.27 2.56 20.73
N LYS A 57 -4.03 3.51 21.28
CA LYS A 57 -5.47 3.67 21.02
C LYS A 57 -5.79 3.90 19.54
N ASN A 58 -5.02 4.74 18.86
CA ASN A 58 -5.19 5.03 17.44
C ASN A 58 -4.76 3.84 16.57
N GLY A 59 -3.69 3.13 16.96
CA GLY A 59 -3.30 1.87 16.30
C GLY A 59 -4.40 0.82 16.38
N LYS A 60 -4.95 0.60 17.59
CA LYS A 60 -6.08 -0.31 17.80
C LYS A 60 -7.30 0.08 16.98
N LEU A 61 -7.65 1.37 16.94
CA LEU A 61 -8.75 1.88 16.13
C LEU A 61 -8.53 1.63 14.64
N HIS A 62 -7.31 1.80 14.14
CA HIS A 62 -6.97 1.52 12.74
C HIS A 62 -7.18 0.05 12.38
N ILE A 63 -6.70 -0.87 13.22
CA ILE A 63 -6.86 -2.32 13.00
C ILE A 63 -8.35 -2.69 13.04
N GLN A 64 -9.12 -2.14 13.98
CA GLN A 64 -10.56 -2.35 14.05
C GLN A 64 -11.28 -1.87 12.79
N ASN A 65 -10.97 -0.66 12.33
CA ASN A 65 -11.56 -0.12 11.10
C ASN A 65 -11.23 -0.99 9.87
N LEU A 66 -10.01 -1.54 9.78
CA LEU A 66 -9.62 -2.45 8.70
C LEU A 66 -10.41 -3.76 8.76
N ALA A 67 -10.57 -4.34 9.95
CA ALA A 67 -11.37 -5.55 10.15
C ALA A 67 -12.85 -5.32 9.78
N ASP A 68 -13.43 -4.20 10.23
CA ASP A 68 -14.81 -3.84 9.92
C ASP A 68 -15.02 -3.59 8.42
N ASN A 69 -14.07 -2.91 7.77
CA ASN A 69 -14.12 -2.68 6.31
C ASN A 69 -13.99 -3.99 5.52
N SER A 70 -13.12 -4.91 5.97
CA SER A 70 -12.96 -6.23 5.35
C SER A 70 -14.25 -7.06 5.47
N LEU A 71 -14.83 -7.11 6.67
CA LEU A 71 -16.11 -7.78 6.92
C LEU A 71 -17.24 -7.15 6.10
N SER A 72 -17.31 -5.82 6.04
CA SER A 72 -18.29 -5.10 5.23
C SER A 72 -18.15 -5.44 3.74
N HIS A 73 -16.93 -5.46 3.21
CA HIS A 73 -16.66 -5.83 1.83
C HIS A 73 -17.10 -7.28 1.54
N LEU A 74 -16.80 -8.22 2.44
CA LEU A 74 -17.22 -9.62 2.32
C LEU A 74 -18.74 -9.76 2.29
N LEU A 75 -19.44 -9.14 3.24
CA LEU A 75 -20.90 -9.23 3.37
C LEU A 75 -21.65 -8.57 2.22
N THR A 76 -21.14 -7.42 1.76
CA THR A 76 -21.82 -6.64 0.72
C THR A 76 -21.40 -7.03 -0.68
N ARG A 77 -20.23 -7.69 -0.84
CA ARG A 77 -19.51 -7.89 -2.11
C ARG A 77 -19.48 -6.60 -2.96
N SER A 78 -19.53 -5.45 -2.29
CA SER A 78 -19.63 -4.17 -2.96
C SER A 78 -18.25 -3.79 -3.47
N ILE A 79 -18.00 -4.13 -4.73
CA ILE A 79 -16.88 -3.57 -5.46
C ILE A 79 -17.27 -2.12 -5.72
N PRO A 80 -16.60 -1.12 -5.12
CA PRO A 80 -16.86 0.27 -5.49
C PRO A 80 -16.69 0.35 -7.00
N GLN A 81 -17.75 0.81 -7.69
CA GLN A 81 -17.71 1.02 -9.13
C GLN A 81 -16.42 1.78 -9.42
N SER A 82 -15.54 1.21 -10.24
CA SER A 82 -14.29 1.87 -10.59
C SER A 82 -14.70 3.17 -11.27
N GLU A 83 -14.67 4.27 -10.53
CA GLU A 83 -14.62 5.58 -11.15
C GLU A 83 -13.41 5.47 -12.06
N ASN A 84 -13.64 5.58 -13.37
CA ASN A 84 -12.55 5.67 -14.32
C ASN A 84 -11.64 6.76 -13.75
N PHE A 85 -10.49 6.35 -13.22
CA PHE A 85 -9.49 7.24 -12.65
C PHE A 85 -9.01 8.09 -13.81
N ILE A 86 -9.72 9.18 -14.10
CA ILE A 86 -9.17 10.27 -14.88
C ILE A 86 -8.15 10.89 -13.93
N ILE A 87 -6.93 10.37 -14.08
CA ILE A 87 -5.70 10.74 -13.39
C ILE A 87 -5.35 12.16 -13.83
N SER A 88 -6.01 13.13 -13.22
CA SER A 88 -5.54 14.50 -13.19
C SER A 88 -5.69 14.96 -11.75
N GLY A 89 -4.57 15.11 -11.05
CA GLY A 89 -4.59 15.51 -9.64
C GLY A 89 -4.75 14.36 -8.63
N ARG A 90 -4.27 13.14 -8.94
CA ARG A 90 -4.18 12.02 -7.98
C ARG A 90 -3.56 12.43 -6.65
N TYR A 91 -2.56 13.30 -6.73
CA TYR A 91 -1.87 13.84 -5.57
C TYR A 91 -2.14 15.32 -5.44
N SER A 92 -2.44 15.73 -4.22
CA SER A 92 -2.60 17.14 -3.84
C SER A 92 -1.56 17.50 -2.79
N THR A 93 -1.42 18.79 -2.54
CA THR A 93 -0.57 19.33 -1.47
C THR A 93 -1.22 19.22 -0.08
N LYS A 94 -2.46 18.71 0.00
CA LYS A 94 -3.27 18.70 1.23
C LYS A 94 -3.28 17.36 1.96
N ILE A 95 -3.12 16.27 1.23
CA ILE A 95 -3.26 14.92 1.77
C ILE A 95 -2.00 14.14 1.40
N PHE A 96 -1.29 13.66 2.42
CA PHE A 96 -0.21 12.70 2.25
C PHE A 96 -0.80 11.29 2.20
N HIS A 97 -0.51 10.54 1.14
CA HIS A 97 -1.10 9.21 0.89
C HIS A 97 -0.18 8.06 1.33
N GLY A 98 0.97 8.37 1.94
CA GLY A 98 1.95 7.38 2.38
C GLY A 98 3.06 7.14 1.37
N ILE A 99 4.01 6.31 1.80
CA ILE A 99 5.17 5.87 1.02
C ILE A 99 4.88 4.46 0.50
N MET A 100 5.00 4.27 -0.81
CA MET A 100 4.84 2.98 -1.47
C MET A 100 6.20 2.30 -1.60
N LEU A 101 6.31 1.09 -1.06
CA LEU A 101 7.47 0.23 -1.23
C LEU A 101 7.44 -0.34 -2.65
N ASP A 102 8.47 -0.04 -3.44
CA ASP A 102 8.56 -0.51 -4.81
C ASP A 102 9.95 -1.10 -5.06
N THR A 103 10.03 -2.43 -4.96
CA THR A 103 11.26 -3.19 -5.27
C THR A 103 11.56 -3.24 -6.77
N GLY A 104 10.62 -2.83 -7.62
CA GLY A 104 10.80 -2.64 -9.05
C GLY A 104 11.13 -1.21 -9.45
N ALA A 105 11.09 -0.26 -8.50
CA ALA A 105 11.50 1.13 -8.75
C ALA A 105 12.98 1.21 -9.08
N ALA A 106 13.38 2.31 -9.72
CA ALA A 106 14.79 2.64 -9.94
C ALA A 106 15.57 2.59 -8.61
N LYS A 107 16.91 2.53 -8.67
CA LYS A 107 17.84 2.49 -7.52
C LYS A 107 17.74 3.66 -6.51
N ILE A 108 16.73 4.51 -6.64
CA ILE A 108 16.62 5.81 -6.00
C ILE A 108 15.17 6.04 -5.61
N SER A 109 14.97 6.41 -4.35
CA SER A 109 13.68 6.80 -3.79
C SER A 109 13.25 8.17 -4.33
N THR A 110 11.99 8.29 -4.71
CA THR A 110 11.46 9.50 -5.35
C THR A 110 10.16 9.94 -4.69
N ALA A 111 9.99 11.24 -4.56
CA ALA A 111 8.77 11.84 -4.05
C ALA A 111 8.20 12.78 -5.10
N VAL A 112 6.91 12.63 -5.43
CA VAL A 112 6.24 13.66 -6.22
C VAL A 112 6.15 14.97 -5.42
N HIS A 113 6.41 16.10 -6.08
CA HIS A 113 6.43 17.43 -5.46
C HIS A 113 5.20 17.73 -4.59
N LYS A 114 3.99 17.42 -5.08
CA LYS A 114 2.75 17.64 -4.33
C LYS A 114 2.67 16.78 -3.05
N GLN A 115 3.16 15.55 -3.08
CA GLN A 115 3.20 14.71 -1.88
C GLN A 115 4.33 15.09 -0.93
N ALA A 116 5.48 15.56 -1.44
CA ALA A 116 6.53 16.14 -0.62
C ALA A 116 6.01 17.38 0.14
N GLN A 117 5.23 18.23 -0.53
CA GLN A 117 4.55 19.37 0.12
C GLN A 117 3.51 18.93 1.16
N ALA A 118 2.73 17.89 0.85
CA ALA A 118 1.77 17.35 1.82
C ALA A 118 2.48 16.75 3.05
N TYR A 119 3.58 16.02 2.83
CA TYR A 119 4.41 15.45 3.90
C TYR A 119 4.98 16.53 4.79
N THR A 120 5.67 17.53 4.21
CA THR A 120 6.28 18.63 4.96
C THR A 120 5.25 19.47 5.74
N SER A 121 4.02 19.58 5.22
CA SER A 121 2.91 20.25 5.92
C SER A 121 2.41 19.47 7.14
N GLU A 122 2.42 18.14 7.08
CA GLU A 122 1.89 17.26 8.13
C GLU A 122 2.94 16.93 9.21
N PHE A 123 4.17 16.63 8.78
CA PHE A 123 5.24 16.10 9.65
C PHE A 123 6.41 17.08 9.85
N GLY A 124 6.43 18.19 9.11
CA GLY A 124 7.57 19.11 9.09
C GLY A 124 8.69 18.67 8.14
N GLY A 125 9.78 19.44 8.13
CA GLY A 125 10.90 19.27 7.20
C GLY A 125 10.80 20.21 6.00
N ASP A 126 11.91 20.32 5.26
CA ASP A 126 12.04 21.20 4.11
C ASP A 126 12.56 20.43 2.89
N ILE A 127 12.20 20.92 1.71
CA ILE A 127 12.77 20.41 0.45
C ILE A 127 14.07 21.16 0.21
N ASP A 128 15.18 20.44 0.32
CA ASP A 128 16.51 20.97 0.08
C ASP A 128 16.71 21.24 -1.41
N THR A 129 16.78 22.53 -1.75
CA THR A 129 17.00 23.01 -3.12
C THR A 129 18.44 22.93 -3.64
N PRO A 130 19.53 22.82 -2.83
CA PRO A 130 20.89 22.68 -3.38
C PRO A 130 21.09 21.45 -4.29
N THR A 131 20.23 20.43 -4.15
CA THR A 131 20.27 19.19 -4.93
C THR A 131 19.39 19.26 -6.19
N ILE A 132 18.86 20.43 -6.56
CA ILE A 132 18.14 20.64 -7.82
C ILE A 132 18.99 20.17 -9.00
N GLY A 133 18.40 19.36 -9.88
CA GLY A 133 19.06 18.83 -11.07
C GLY A 133 20.11 17.76 -10.82
N SER A 134 20.38 17.37 -9.56
CA SER A 134 21.33 16.30 -9.22
C SER A 134 20.96 14.94 -9.82
N LEU A 135 19.66 14.74 -10.08
CA LEU A 135 19.11 13.52 -10.65
C LEU A 135 18.12 13.84 -11.76
N THR A 136 18.08 12.98 -12.78
CA THR A 136 16.96 12.87 -13.71
C THR A 136 16.33 11.50 -13.54
N ALA A 137 15.08 11.47 -13.08
CA ALA A 137 14.30 10.25 -12.95
C ALA A 137 13.48 10.01 -14.23
N HIS A 138 13.33 8.74 -14.60
CA HIS A 138 12.55 8.31 -15.75
C HIS A 138 11.32 7.56 -15.27
N PHE A 139 10.15 8.02 -15.68
CA PHE A 139 8.87 7.41 -15.36
C PHE A 139 8.09 7.17 -16.64
N GLY A 140 7.94 5.88 -16.99
CA GLY A 140 7.42 5.49 -18.30
C GLY A 140 8.26 6.07 -19.44
N ILE A 141 7.62 6.78 -20.37
CA ILE A 141 8.29 7.49 -21.47
C ILE A 141 8.77 8.90 -21.08
N GLY A 142 8.38 9.39 -19.90
CA GLY A 142 8.70 10.73 -19.41
C GLY A 142 10.00 10.79 -18.61
N LYS A 143 10.54 12.00 -18.48
CA LYS A 143 11.70 12.31 -17.63
C LYS A 143 11.40 13.55 -16.80
N SER A 144 11.80 13.54 -15.54
CA SER A 144 11.76 14.71 -14.67
C SER A 144 13.09 14.87 -13.96
N SER A 145 13.61 16.09 -13.94
CA SER A 145 14.76 16.43 -13.09
C SER A 145 14.30 16.64 -11.65
N SER A 146 15.21 16.37 -10.72
CA SER A 146 15.04 16.61 -9.28
C SER A 146 14.83 18.11 -9.02
N LEU A 147 13.78 18.46 -8.29
CA LEU A 147 13.47 19.78 -7.76
C LEU A 147 14.13 20.03 -6.38
N GLY A 148 14.79 19.01 -5.84
CA GLY A 148 15.44 19.04 -4.53
C GLY A 148 15.38 17.67 -3.89
N THR A 149 15.79 17.60 -2.63
CA THR A 149 15.73 16.38 -1.83
C THR A 149 14.90 16.61 -0.58
N LEU A 150 14.16 15.59 -0.17
CA LEU A 150 13.46 15.56 1.10
C LEU A 150 14.09 14.46 1.95
N GLU A 151 14.65 14.82 3.09
CA GLU A 151 15.16 13.88 4.06
C GLU A 151 14.05 13.52 5.05
N ILE A 152 13.79 12.22 5.19
CA ILE A 152 12.83 11.67 6.14
C ILE A 152 13.59 10.84 7.16
N ASN A 153 13.48 11.22 8.42
CA ASN A 153 14.07 10.48 9.53
C ASN A 153 13.28 9.19 9.75
N PHE A 154 13.84 8.05 9.38
CA PHE A 154 13.29 6.74 9.72
C PHE A 154 13.99 6.19 10.98
N PRO A 155 13.33 5.37 11.80
CA PRO A 155 13.92 4.82 13.02
C PRO A 155 15.22 4.02 12.83
N ILE A 156 15.46 3.54 11.60
CA ILE A 156 16.63 2.73 11.25
C ILE A 156 17.73 3.59 10.63
N GLU A 157 17.38 4.44 9.66
CA GLU A 157 18.30 5.32 8.93
C GLU A 157 17.54 6.50 8.30
N ASP A 158 18.24 7.58 7.98
CA ASP A 158 17.64 8.69 7.25
C ASP A 158 17.47 8.34 5.76
N LEU A 159 16.26 8.55 5.25
CA LEU A 159 15.92 8.26 3.85
C LEU A 159 15.87 9.55 3.05
N ILE A 160 16.63 9.58 1.94
CA ILE A 160 16.64 10.70 1.01
C ILE A 160 15.72 10.39 -0.17
N PHE A 161 14.73 11.27 -0.38
CA PHE A 161 13.85 11.22 -1.53
C PHE A 161 14.16 12.35 -2.50
N HIS A 162 14.39 12.02 -3.77
CA HIS A 162 14.47 13.03 -4.81
C HIS A 162 13.08 13.52 -5.18
N VAL A 163 12.85 14.82 -4.99
CA VAL A 163 11.57 15.44 -5.29
C VAL A 163 11.48 15.70 -6.77
N ILE A 164 10.42 15.25 -7.44
CA ILE A 164 10.24 15.38 -8.89
C ILE A 164 8.87 15.93 -9.25
N ASP A 165 8.77 16.57 -10.41
CA ASP A 165 7.48 16.99 -10.97
C ASP A 165 6.92 15.87 -11.87
N ALA A 166 6.11 15.00 -11.26
CA ALA A 166 5.50 13.86 -11.92
C ALA A 166 4.11 13.59 -11.33
N GLU A 167 3.32 12.70 -11.92
CA GLU A 167 2.08 12.19 -11.28
C GLU A 167 2.26 10.75 -10.80
N THR A 168 3.35 10.49 -10.09
CA THR A 168 3.74 9.18 -9.57
C THR A 168 3.62 9.13 -8.05
N PRO A 169 3.46 7.94 -7.45
CA PRO A 169 3.44 7.79 -6.00
C PRO A 169 4.75 8.26 -5.35
N PHE A 170 4.72 8.40 -4.03
CA PHE A 170 5.91 8.59 -3.21
C PHE A 170 6.57 7.21 -3.04
N LEU A 171 7.67 6.95 -3.76
CA LEU A 171 8.25 5.60 -3.91
C LEU A 171 9.52 5.46 -3.09
N LEU A 172 9.54 4.45 -2.22
CA LEU A 172 10.75 3.97 -1.55
C LEU A 172 11.31 2.80 -2.35
N CYS A 173 12.52 2.97 -2.88
CA CYS A 173 13.31 1.88 -3.42
C CYS A 173 14.04 1.17 -2.28
N LEU A 174 14.03 -0.17 -2.28
CA LEU A 174 14.71 -1.02 -1.32
C LEU A 174 15.88 -1.80 -1.98
#